data_AF-A0A7S3K754-F1
#
_entry.id   AF-A0A7S3K754-F1
#
_cell.length_a   1.000
_cell.length_b   1.000
_cell.length_c   1.000
_cell.angle_alpha   90.00
_cell.angle_beta   90.00
_cell.angle_gamma   90.00
#
_symmetry.space_group_name_H-M   'P 1'
#
loop_
_entity.id
_entity.type
_entity.pdbx_description
1 polymer ?
#
loop_
_entity_poly.entity_id
_entity_poly.type
_entity_poly.pdbx_seq_one_letter_code
_entity_poly.pdbx_strand_id
1 'polypeptide(L)'
;KNFQYTEEMEEKKKNRPVDSAFRQQRLSAWQPILTPATIICTLGVLGCFCCITGGLMVADAKNVVQAKTQYDGSGTDDRYSDCAVRDFNQEKNCIIHIKAPKKMKPPIYVYYELSNLHQNHRRYSNSLNHQQLMGSKKERSELGSCSPLKVTDTATLNPCGLQANTLFNDVFALIEPTNLDMKERDISYAADRNTKFQQPDDFDYAIVSTADSVQVESCIDSICDDSLCENYGLSSGCRGYECIGEDFDADKCTAGEFALYRYPSGSYQYLYQTFPRIISPLVGVENEHFIVWMRTAALPHFRKLYGRITDTIHQHQTLTFNVSASFYSHKFGGKKWLVISTASKIGAGQNPFLGIAYLGLGSICLVLSACFAIFQHLHPRYMGNESQANTALRQHRSHRTNHRVSSSTPSSSRHPPPTT
;
A
#
# COMPACT_ATOMS: atom_id res chain seq x y z
N LYS A 1 -59.34 -41.02 48.00
CA LYS A 1 -58.42 -40.46 49.03
C LYS A 1 -57.05 -40.32 48.38
N ASN A 2 -56.50 -39.11 48.45
CA ASN A 2 -55.25 -38.63 47.86
C ASN A 2 -54.06 -39.55 48.13
N PHE A 3 -53.23 -39.81 47.11
CA PHE A 3 -51.83 -40.23 47.31
C PHE A 3 -50.95 -39.06 46.90
N GLN A 4 -50.47 -38.37 47.93
CA GLN A 4 -49.62 -37.19 47.85
C GLN A 4 -48.19 -37.68 47.60
N TYR A 5 -47.62 -37.35 46.45
CA TYR A 5 -46.20 -37.52 46.17
C TYR A 5 -45.42 -36.69 47.19
N THR A 6 -44.70 -37.36 48.10
CA THR A 6 -43.69 -36.70 48.93
C THR A 6 -42.49 -36.40 48.05
N GLU A 7 -42.34 -35.14 47.65
CA GLU A 7 -41.06 -34.60 47.21
C GLU A 7 -40.06 -34.71 48.38
N GLU A 8 -39.10 -35.62 48.27
CA GLU A 8 -37.89 -35.57 49.09
C GLU A 8 -37.13 -34.30 48.70
N MET A 9 -37.19 -33.28 49.58
CA MET A 9 -36.33 -32.12 49.48
C MET A 9 -34.89 -32.55 49.77
N GLU A 10 -34.09 -32.75 48.71
CA GLU A 10 -32.64 -32.94 48.80
C GLU A 10 -32.01 -31.76 49.56
N GLU A 11 -31.40 -32.06 50.70
CA GLU A 11 -30.69 -31.12 51.55
C GLU A 11 -29.51 -30.48 50.77
N LYS A 12 -29.58 -29.17 50.48
CA LYS A 12 -28.52 -28.43 49.76
C LYS A 12 -27.24 -28.36 50.60
N LYS A 13 -26.32 -29.32 50.38
CA LYS A 13 -24.97 -29.34 50.97
C LYS A 13 -24.23 -28.02 50.72
N LYS A 14 -23.92 -27.29 51.81
CA LYS A 14 -23.38 -25.91 51.84
C LYS A 14 -22.06 -25.69 51.08
N ASN A 15 -21.29 -26.76 50.82
CA ASN A 15 -20.00 -26.71 50.13
C ASN A 15 -19.98 -27.45 48.78
N ARG A 16 -21.14 -27.83 48.22
CA ARG A 16 -21.18 -28.50 46.91
C ARG A 16 -20.85 -27.47 45.81
N PRO A 17 -19.89 -27.75 44.92
CA PRO A 17 -19.63 -26.86 43.79
C PRO A 17 -20.88 -26.74 42.91
N VAL A 18 -21.16 -25.52 42.45
CA VAL A 18 -22.34 -25.19 41.65
C VAL A 18 -22.39 -26.06 40.38
N ASP A 19 -23.50 -26.76 40.19
CA ASP A 19 -23.75 -27.64 39.05
C ASP A 19 -24.15 -26.79 37.83
N SER A 20 -23.15 -26.31 37.11
CA SER A 20 -23.31 -25.56 35.87
C SER A 20 -22.42 -26.15 34.79
N ALA A 21 -22.87 -26.13 33.52
CA ALA A 21 -22.12 -26.69 32.40
C ALA A 21 -20.69 -26.13 32.30
N PHE A 22 -20.49 -24.85 32.63
CA PHE A 22 -19.17 -24.21 32.68
C PHE A 22 -18.29 -24.79 33.81
N ARG A 23 -18.77 -24.80 35.06
CA ARG A 23 -17.97 -25.26 36.22
C ARG A 23 -17.72 -26.76 36.23
N GLN A 24 -18.59 -27.54 35.59
CA GLN A 24 -18.48 -28.99 35.48
C GLN A 24 -17.77 -29.45 34.19
N GLN A 25 -17.28 -28.50 33.37
CA GLN A 25 -16.61 -28.79 32.09
C GLN A 25 -17.47 -29.60 31.11
N ARG A 26 -18.77 -29.34 31.08
CA ARG A 26 -19.78 -29.97 30.20
C ARG A 26 -20.32 -28.99 29.16
N LEU A 27 -19.52 -27.99 28.77
CA LEU A 27 -19.89 -27.10 27.67
C LEU A 27 -20.00 -27.91 26.38
N SER A 28 -20.91 -27.48 25.49
CA SER A 28 -20.98 -28.03 24.14
C SER A 28 -19.65 -27.77 23.43
N ALA A 29 -18.93 -28.83 23.12
CA ALA A 29 -17.65 -28.78 22.45
C ALA A 29 -17.70 -29.63 21.18
N TRP A 30 -17.08 -29.13 20.12
CA TRP A 30 -16.82 -29.91 18.92
C TRP A 30 -15.38 -30.41 18.96
N GLN A 31 -15.20 -31.72 18.90
CA GLN A 31 -13.89 -32.37 18.92
C GLN A 31 -13.67 -33.07 17.57
N PRO A 32 -13.14 -32.37 16.56
CA PRO A 32 -12.88 -32.96 15.26
C PRO A 32 -11.78 -34.01 15.37
N ILE A 33 -12.14 -35.28 15.19
CA ILE A 33 -11.18 -36.36 15.06
C ILE A 33 -10.72 -36.39 13.60
N LEU A 34 -9.45 -36.07 13.38
CA LEU A 34 -8.84 -36.07 12.04
C LEU A 34 -8.67 -37.52 11.54
N THR A 35 -9.63 -37.97 10.73
CA THR A 35 -9.57 -39.27 10.06
C THR A 35 -8.75 -39.17 8.76
N PRO A 36 -8.10 -40.26 8.29
CA PRO A 36 -7.40 -40.25 7.01
C PRO A 36 -8.27 -39.78 5.84
N ALA A 37 -9.53 -40.23 5.78
CA ALA A 37 -10.47 -39.81 4.75
C ALA A 37 -10.75 -38.31 4.79
N THR A 38 -10.98 -37.74 5.98
CA THR A 38 -11.18 -36.29 6.13
C THR A 38 -9.94 -35.49 5.74
N ILE A 39 -8.73 -35.95 6.07
CA ILE A 39 -7.48 -35.27 5.68
C ILE A 39 -7.29 -35.32 4.16
N ILE A 40 -7.49 -36.48 3.54
CA ILE A 40 -7.37 -36.65 2.08
C ILE A 40 -8.38 -35.74 1.36
N CYS A 41 -9.65 -35.76 1.76
CA CYS A 41 -10.68 -34.92 1.14
C CYS A 41 -10.38 -33.42 1.33
N THR A 42 -10.00 -32.99 2.53
CA THR A 42 -9.71 -31.57 2.80
C THR A 42 -8.48 -31.07 2.05
N LEU A 43 -7.38 -31.84 2.03
CA LEU A 43 -6.18 -31.49 1.26
C LEU A 43 -6.44 -31.52 -0.25
N GLY A 44 -7.22 -32.50 -0.74
CA GLY A 44 -7.61 -32.58 -2.14
C GLY A 44 -8.44 -31.37 -2.60
N VAL A 45 -9.47 -31.01 -1.82
CA VAL A 45 -10.33 -29.85 -2.11
C VAL A 45 -9.54 -28.54 -2.05
N LEU A 46 -8.74 -28.34 -1.00
CA LEU A 46 -7.88 -27.15 -0.85
C LEU A 46 -6.87 -27.06 -2.00
N GLY A 47 -6.24 -28.18 -2.35
CA GLY A 47 -5.27 -28.26 -3.44
C GLY A 47 -5.89 -27.89 -4.78
N CYS A 48 -7.03 -28.48 -5.13
CA CYS A 48 -7.78 -28.14 -6.34
C CYS A 48 -8.17 -26.66 -6.37
N PHE A 49 -8.70 -26.13 -5.26
CA PHE A 49 -9.08 -24.72 -5.16
C PHE A 49 -7.88 -23.78 -5.36
N CYS A 50 -6.75 -24.04 -4.70
CA CYS A 50 -5.52 -23.25 -4.85
C CYS A 50 -4.96 -23.34 -6.28
N CYS A 51 -5.02 -24.50 -6.92
CA CYS A 51 -4.56 -24.65 -8.31
C CYS A 51 -5.44 -23.89 -9.31
N ILE A 52 -6.78 -23.97 -9.16
CA ILE A 52 -7.73 -23.25 -10.02
C ILE A 52 -7.55 -21.74 -9.87
N THR A 53 -7.56 -21.25 -8.63
CA THR A 53 -7.41 -19.81 -8.35
C THR A 53 -6.02 -19.29 -8.75
N GLY A 54 -4.96 -20.05 -8.47
CA GLY A 54 -3.59 -19.73 -8.90
C GLY A 54 -3.45 -19.66 -10.43
N GLY A 55 -4.05 -20.61 -11.15
CA GLY A 55 -4.08 -20.60 -12.62
C GLY A 55 -4.78 -19.36 -13.20
N LEU A 56 -5.94 -18.99 -12.63
CA LEU A 56 -6.66 -17.78 -13.01
C LEU A 56 -5.85 -16.50 -12.74
N MET A 57 -5.17 -16.41 -11.60
CA MET A 57 -4.30 -15.27 -11.26
C MET A 57 -3.10 -15.15 -12.21
N VAL A 58 -2.44 -16.26 -12.55
CA VAL A 58 -1.35 -16.25 -13.53
C VAL A 58 -1.85 -15.82 -14.91
N ALA A 59 -3.04 -16.27 -15.31
CA ALA A 59 -3.63 -15.88 -16.58
C ALA A 59 -3.93 -14.37 -16.62
N ASP A 60 -4.51 -13.80 -15.55
CA ASP A 60 -4.76 -12.35 -15.44
C ASP A 60 -3.43 -11.56 -15.49
N ALA A 61 -2.42 -11.97 -14.73
CA ALA A 61 -1.11 -11.31 -14.71
C ALA A 61 -0.41 -11.33 -16.08
N LYS A 62 -0.58 -12.39 -16.88
CA LYS A 62 -0.03 -12.48 -18.24
C LYS A 62 -0.78 -11.65 -19.28
N ASN A 63 -2.05 -11.31 -19.02
CA ASN A 63 -2.85 -10.47 -19.90
C ASN A 63 -2.52 -8.98 -19.75
N VAL A 64 -1.86 -8.59 -18.66
CA VAL A 64 -1.40 -7.21 -18.45
C VAL A 64 -0.32 -6.87 -19.46
N VAL A 65 -0.56 -5.80 -20.21
CA VAL A 65 0.41 -5.23 -21.15
C VAL A 65 1.12 -4.08 -20.47
N GLN A 66 2.44 -4.07 -20.54
CA GLN A 66 3.28 -3.01 -20.00
C GLN A 66 4.38 -2.64 -21.00
N ALA A 67 4.69 -1.35 -21.09
CA ALA A 67 5.89 -0.84 -21.73
C ALA A 67 6.55 0.18 -20.80
N LYS A 68 7.89 0.23 -20.77
CA LYS A 68 8.63 1.25 -20.01
C LYS A 68 9.88 1.70 -20.73
N THR A 69 10.21 2.98 -20.59
CA THR A 69 11.39 3.61 -21.17
C THR A 69 12.18 4.31 -20.07
N GLN A 70 13.49 4.03 -19.99
CA GLN A 70 14.40 4.67 -19.05
C GLN A 70 14.87 6.01 -19.62
N TYR A 71 14.84 7.07 -18.81
CA TYR A 71 15.16 8.44 -19.27
C TYR A 71 16.11 9.22 -18.35
N ASP A 72 16.77 8.59 -17.37
CA ASP A 72 17.77 9.28 -16.51
C ASP A 72 19.13 9.54 -17.19
N GLY A 73 19.28 9.14 -18.46
CA GLY A 73 20.48 9.38 -19.28
C GLY A 73 21.71 8.55 -18.90
N SER A 74 21.57 7.48 -18.12
CA SER A 74 22.64 6.53 -17.83
C SER A 74 22.18 5.10 -18.11
N GLY A 75 22.82 4.44 -19.09
CA GLY A 75 22.42 3.13 -19.60
C GLY A 75 21.19 3.19 -20.52
N THR A 76 20.85 4.39 -21.01
CA THR A 76 19.77 4.60 -21.97
C THR A 76 20.27 4.40 -23.40
N ASP A 77 19.34 4.25 -24.33
CA ASP A 77 19.60 4.58 -25.73
C ASP A 77 20.14 6.02 -25.80
N ASP A 78 21.17 6.30 -26.61
CA ASP A 78 21.79 7.63 -26.71
C ASP A 78 20.76 8.72 -26.98
N ARG A 79 19.64 8.34 -27.60
CA ARG A 79 18.44 9.15 -27.87
C ARG A 79 17.79 9.81 -26.65
N TYR A 80 18.02 9.33 -25.43
CA TYR A 80 17.46 9.92 -24.19
C TYR A 80 18.51 10.52 -23.25
N SER A 81 19.75 10.66 -23.72
CA SER A 81 20.82 11.29 -22.95
C SER A 81 20.53 12.76 -22.62
N ASP A 82 19.75 13.45 -23.46
CA ASP A 82 19.34 14.84 -23.25
C ASP A 82 18.46 15.04 -22.01
N CYS A 83 17.78 13.99 -21.55
CA CYS A 83 16.98 14.00 -20.32
C CYS A 83 17.83 13.96 -19.03
N ALA A 84 19.15 13.81 -19.13
CA ALA A 84 20.02 13.60 -17.97
C ALA A 84 20.16 14.87 -17.13
N VAL A 85 19.55 14.85 -15.93
CA VAL A 85 19.73 15.90 -14.92
C VAL A 85 20.97 15.58 -14.07
N ARG A 86 22.02 16.39 -14.20
CA ARG A 86 23.34 16.21 -13.54
C ARG A 86 23.59 17.18 -12.39
N ASP A 87 22.75 18.20 -12.23
CA ASP A 87 22.83 19.19 -11.16
C ASP A 87 21.44 19.50 -10.56
N PHE A 88 21.39 20.07 -9.35
CA PHE A 88 20.17 20.34 -8.59
C PHE A 88 19.27 21.43 -9.20
N ASN A 89 19.86 22.39 -9.92
CA ASN A 89 19.14 23.50 -10.58
C ASN A 89 19.12 23.34 -12.10
N GLN A 90 19.39 22.13 -12.59
CA GLN A 90 19.40 21.88 -14.03
C GLN A 90 18.03 21.44 -14.50
N GLU A 91 17.56 22.11 -15.53
CA GLU A 91 16.32 21.79 -16.22
C GLU A 91 16.64 21.31 -17.63
N LYS A 92 15.98 20.23 -18.05
CA LYS A 92 16.16 19.63 -19.37
C LYS A 92 14.80 19.29 -19.94
N ASN A 93 14.57 19.70 -21.17
CA ASN A 93 13.42 19.26 -21.94
C ASN A 93 13.87 18.20 -22.92
N CYS A 94 13.18 17.08 -22.96
CA CYS A 94 13.51 15.98 -23.85
C CYS A 94 12.25 15.23 -24.28
N ILE A 95 12.36 14.51 -25.40
CA ILE A 95 11.25 13.75 -25.95
C ILE A 95 11.52 12.27 -25.76
N ILE A 96 10.57 11.56 -25.16
CA ILE A 96 10.66 10.11 -24.98
C ILE A 96 9.58 9.40 -25.76
N HIS A 97 9.96 8.26 -26.35
CA HIS A 97 9.04 7.42 -27.11
C HIS A 97 8.79 6.11 -26.37
N ILE A 98 7.52 5.73 -26.24
CA ILE A 98 7.09 4.45 -25.68
C ILE A 98 6.28 3.72 -26.74
N LYS A 99 6.81 2.58 -27.20
CA LYS A 99 6.13 1.72 -28.18
C LYS A 99 5.29 0.65 -27.48
N ALA A 100 4.00 0.61 -27.77
CA ALA A 100 3.10 -0.39 -27.20
C ALA A 100 3.37 -1.79 -27.80
N PRO A 101 3.72 -2.82 -27.01
CA PRO A 101 4.07 -4.14 -27.54
C PRO A 101 2.84 -4.93 -28.04
N LYS A 102 1.66 -4.66 -27.46
CA LYS A 102 0.37 -5.29 -27.76
C LYS A 102 -0.73 -4.24 -27.62
N LYS A 103 -1.92 -4.53 -28.16
CA LYS A 103 -3.11 -3.69 -27.96
C LYS A 103 -3.41 -3.55 -26.47
N MET A 104 -3.53 -2.31 -25.99
CA MET A 104 -3.83 -1.99 -24.59
C MET A 104 -5.27 -1.48 -24.50
N LYS A 105 -6.09 -2.11 -23.64
CA LYS A 105 -7.48 -1.70 -23.40
C LYS A 105 -7.53 -0.68 -22.25
N PRO A 106 -8.44 0.30 -22.29
CA PRO A 106 -8.59 1.27 -21.22
C PRO A 106 -9.18 0.65 -19.94
N PRO A 107 -8.91 1.24 -18.76
CA PRO A 107 -8.00 2.38 -18.56
C PRO A 107 -6.52 1.95 -18.66
N ILE A 108 -5.72 2.76 -19.35
CA ILE A 108 -4.25 2.63 -19.37
C ILE A 108 -3.69 3.63 -18.38
N TYR A 109 -2.84 3.16 -17.47
CA TYR A 109 -2.21 4.00 -16.47
C TYR A 109 -0.79 4.36 -16.88
N VAL A 110 -0.43 5.61 -16.65
CA VAL A 110 0.91 6.17 -16.84
C VAL A 110 1.54 6.34 -15.46
N TYR A 111 2.68 5.71 -15.23
CA TYR A 111 3.43 5.78 -13.98
C TYR A 111 4.83 6.31 -14.24
N TYR A 112 5.38 7.04 -13.28
CA TYR A 112 6.83 7.13 -13.15
C TYR A 112 7.34 6.03 -12.21
N GLU A 113 8.47 5.44 -12.54
CA GLU A 113 9.19 4.45 -11.74
C GLU A 113 10.51 5.08 -11.29
N LEU A 114 10.80 4.97 -9.99
CA LEU A 114 12.06 5.41 -9.39
C LEU A 114 12.75 4.22 -8.75
N SER A 115 14.08 4.16 -8.89
CA SER A 115 14.91 3.22 -8.15
C SER A 115 15.82 3.92 -7.15
N ASN A 116 16.30 3.12 -6.20
CA ASN A 116 17.29 3.49 -5.20
C ASN A 116 16.89 4.71 -4.34
N LEU A 117 15.59 4.93 -4.14
CA LEU A 117 15.07 5.99 -3.27
C LEU A 117 14.28 5.39 -2.10
N HIS A 118 14.81 5.52 -0.89
CA HIS A 118 14.28 4.87 0.31
C HIS A 118 13.23 5.70 1.06
N GLN A 119 12.01 5.79 0.51
CA GLN A 119 10.89 6.46 1.20
C GLN A 119 10.48 5.76 2.51
N ASN A 120 10.76 4.47 2.64
CA ASN A 120 10.48 3.67 3.82
C ASN A 120 11.46 3.90 4.99
N HIS A 121 12.49 4.72 4.81
CA HIS A 121 13.43 5.02 5.89
C HIS A 121 12.70 5.76 7.02
N ARG A 122 12.80 5.28 8.27
CA ARG A 122 12.05 5.82 9.43
C ARG A 122 12.13 7.35 9.56
N ARG A 123 13.32 7.94 9.36
CA ARG A 123 13.49 9.39 9.43
C ARG A 123 12.76 10.12 8.29
N TYR A 124 12.72 9.54 7.09
CA TYR A 124 12.03 10.12 5.95
C TYR A 124 10.51 10.01 6.13
N SER A 125 10.03 8.79 6.43
CA SER A 125 8.61 8.47 6.61
C SER A 125 7.94 9.23 7.76
N ASN A 126 8.69 9.61 8.80
CA ASN A 126 8.16 10.39 9.92
C ASN A 126 8.35 11.91 9.76
N SER A 127 9.11 12.37 8.77
CA SER A 127 9.44 13.79 8.58
C SER A 127 8.33 14.50 7.79
N LEU A 128 7.21 14.75 8.47
CA LEU A 128 6.06 15.54 8.01
C LEU A 128 5.21 16.01 9.20
N ASN A 129 4.28 16.92 8.97
CA ASN A 129 3.27 17.31 9.95
C ASN A 129 1.86 17.14 9.36
N HIS A 130 1.07 16.23 9.93
CA HIS A 130 -0.27 15.95 9.40
C HIS A 130 -1.24 17.12 9.58
N GLN A 131 -1.10 17.93 10.64
CA GLN A 131 -2.01 19.06 10.88
C GLN A 131 -1.82 20.15 9.83
N GLN A 132 -0.58 20.43 9.42
CA GLN A 132 -0.31 21.32 8.28
C GLN A 132 -0.96 20.84 6.98
N LEU A 133 -0.90 19.52 6.72
CA LEU A 133 -1.52 18.94 5.53
C LEU A 133 -3.06 19.03 5.56
N MET A 134 -3.65 19.05 6.75
CA MET A 134 -5.10 19.21 6.95
C MET A 134 -5.53 20.68 7.09
N GLY A 135 -4.71 21.65 6.65
CA GLY A 135 -5.04 23.08 6.64
C GLY A 135 -4.69 23.85 7.92
N SER A 136 -4.37 23.17 9.03
CA SER A 136 -4.07 23.86 10.29
C SER A 136 -2.72 24.58 10.26
N LYS A 137 -2.73 25.87 10.58
CA LYS A 137 -1.52 26.66 10.78
C LYS A 137 -0.73 26.17 12.00
N LYS A 138 0.59 26.06 11.84
CA LYS A 138 1.50 25.60 12.90
C LYS A 138 2.71 26.51 13.06
N GLU A 139 3.07 26.72 14.32
CA GLU A 139 4.26 27.50 14.69
C GLU A 139 5.50 26.62 14.68
N ARG A 140 6.68 27.25 14.54
CA ARG A 140 7.97 26.56 14.45
C ARG A 140 8.23 25.59 15.62
N SER A 141 7.77 25.92 16.81
CA SER A 141 7.91 25.10 18.02
C SER A 141 7.14 23.78 17.95
N GLU A 142 6.02 23.75 17.22
CA GLU A 142 5.14 22.58 17.09
C GLU A 142 5.60 21.61 15.98
N LEU A 143 6.55 22.01 15.14
CA LEU A 143 7.02 21.22 13.99
C LEU A 143 8.10 20.19 14.36
N GLY A 144 8.03 19.62 15.57
CA GLY A 144 8.94 18.61 16.09
C GLY A 144 9.24 17.47 15.11
N SER A 145 8.17 16.91 14.53
CA SER A 145 8.19 15.75 13.62
C SER A 145 8.89 16.00 12.29
N CYS A 146 8.87 17.24 11.79
CA CYS A 146 9.44 17.62 10.50
C CYS A 146 10.97 17.71 10.45
N SER A 147 11.67 17.38 11.53
CA SER A 147 13.14 17.34 11.52
C SER A 147 13.66 16.43 10.39
N PRO A 148 14.74 16.82 9.68
CA PRO A 148 15.56 18.02 9.88
C PRO A 148 15.03 19.28 9.17
N LEU A 149 14.04 19.16 8.27
CA LEU A 149 13.67 20.24 7.35
C LEU A 149 12.35 20.91 7.76
N LYS A 150 12.45 21.90 8.65
CA LYS A 150 11.28 22.63 9.20
C LYS A 150 11.14 24.05 8.67
N VAL A 151 12.28 24.65 8.37
CA VAL A 151 12.42 26.06 8.02
C VAL A 151 13.44 26.19 6.90
N THR A 152 13.28 27.21 6.09
CA THR A 152 14.34 27.78 5.27
C THR A 152 15.06 28.87 6.07
N ASP A 153 16.01 29.58 5.45
CA ASP A 153 16.75 30.66 6.10
C ASP A 153 15.83 31.82 6.54
N THR A 154 14.69 31.99 5.85
CA THR A 154 13.80 33.15 6.01
C THR A 154 12.36 32.81 6.40
N ALA A 155 11.92 31.56 6.25
CA ALA A 155 10.53 31.17 6.46
C ALA A 155 10.34 29.77 7.04
N THR A 156 9.19 29.54 7.68
CA THR A 156 8.73 28.21 8.10
C THR A 156 8.10 27.48 6.92
N LEU A 157 8.48 26.22 6.69
CA LEU A 157 7.93 25.45 5.57
C LEU A 157 6.49 25.01 5.88
N ASN A 158 5.60 25.19 4.91
CA ASN A 158 4.23 24.70 4.97
C ASN A 158 3.82 24.07 3.62
N PRO A 159 3.86 22.73 3.49
CA PRO A 159 4.14 21.73 4.53
C PRO A 159 5.63 21.53 4.80
N CYS A 160 5.97 21.26 6.07
CA CYS A 160 7.33 20.94 6.47
C CYS A 160 7.69 19.46 6.28
N GLY A 161 9.00 19.18 6.37
CA GLY A 161 9.55 17.83 6.40
C GLY A 161 10.12 17.35 5.08
N LEU A 162 10.89 16.25 5.15
CA LEU A 162 11.61 15.71 4.00
C LEU A 162 10.67 15.21 2.90
N GLN A 163 9.51 14.65 3.25
CA GLN A 163 8.61 14.08 2.25
C GLN A 163 8.11 15.12 1.27
N ALA A 164 7.51 16.19 1.77
CA ALA A 164 6.97 17.24 0.92
C ALA A 164 8.06 17.97 0.13
N ASN A 165 9.22 18.20 0.73
CA ASN A 165 10.31 18.96 0.12
C ASN A 165 11.26 18.10 -0.74
N THR A 166 10.91 16.84 -0.99
CA THR A 166 11.58 15.98 -1.97
C THR A 166 10.62 15.51 -3.06
N LEU A 167 9.53 16.25 -3.26
CA LEU A 167 8.52 15.99 -4.27
C LEU A 167 9.17 15.73 -5.64
N PHE A 168 8.68 14.68 -6.28
CA PHE A 168 9.05 14.38 -7.66
C PHE A 168 8.55 15.49 -8.58
N ASN A 169 9.48 16.13 -9.31
CA ASN A 169 9.24 17.36 -10.06
C ASN A 169 9.63 17.27 -11.55
N ASP A 170 9.65 16.06 -12.13
CA ASP A 170 9.61 15.95 -13.59
C ASP A 170 8.15 16.07 -14.05
N VAL A 171 7.93 16.76 -15.17
CA VAL A 171 6.62 16.93 -15.81
C VAL A 171 6.56 16.10 -17.09
N PHE A 172 5.49 15.33 -17.27
CA PHE A 172 5.25 14.56 -18.49
C PHE A 172 4.01 15.08 -19.22
N ALA A 173 4.16 15.43 -20.49
CA ALA A 173 3.04 15.81 -21.36
C ALA A 173 2.95 14.84 -22.54
N LEU A 174 1.80 14.21 -22.74
CA LEU A 174 1.54 13.38 -23.92
C LEU A 174 1.30 14.30 -25.12
N ILE A 175 2.18 14.25 -26.13
CA ILE A 175 2.09 15.11 -27.31
C ILE A 175 1.61 14.35 -28.56
N GLU A 176 1.94 13.07 -28.66
CA GLU A 176 1.45 12.22 -29.74
C GLU A 176 1.09 10.82 -29.24
N PRO A 177 0.06 10.19 -29.83
CA PRO A 177 -0.83 10.74 -30.87
C PRO A 177 -1.86 11.74 -30.31
N THR A 178 -2.26 12.74 -31.10
CA THR A 178 -3.14 13.85 -30.66
C THR A 178 -4.59 13.42 -30.33
N ASN A 179 -4.99 12.22 -30.75
CA ASN A 179 -6.31 11.66 -30.45
C ASN A 179 -6.36 10.95 -29.09
N LEU A 180 -5.23 10.83 -28.38
CA LEU A 180 -5.17 10.29 -27.03
C LEU A 180 -4.95 11.44 -26.07
N ASP A 181 -5.77 11.48 -25.04
CA ASP A 181 -5.64 12.44 -23.96
C ASP A 181 -5.24 11.74 -22.66
N MET A 182 -4.29 12.33 -21.94
CA MET A 182 -3.82 11.84 -20.66
C MET A 182 -4.41 12.69 -19.55
N LYS A 183 -5.38 12.12 -18.82
CA LYS A 183 -6.00 12.79 -17.67
C LYS A 183 -5.13 12.62 -16.44
N GLU A 184 -4.88 13.72 -15.73
CA GLU A 184 -4.10 13.75 -14.47
C GLU A 184 -4.99 13.87 -13.21
N ARG A 185 -6.32 13.79 -13.41
CA ARG A 185 -7.36 13.81 -12.37
C ARG A 185 -7.76 12.41 -11.91
N ASP A 186 -8.22 12.31 -10.67
CA ASP A 186 -8.59 11.07 -9.98
C ASP A 186 -7.48 10.01 -9.96
N ILE A 187 -6.23 10.44 -9.80
CA ILE A 187 -5.05 9.56 -9.71
C ILE A 187 -4.71 9.18 -8.25
N SER A 188 -5.29 9.89 -7.29
CA SER A 188 -5.15 9.61 -5.85
C SER A 188 -6.39 8.90 -5.29
N TYR A 189 -6.38 8.54 -4.00
CA TYR A 189 -7.56 8.00 -3.34
C TYR A 189 -8.50 9.14 -2.92
N ALA A 190 -9.80 8.99 -3.17
CA ALA A 190 -10.81 9.98 -2.80
C ALA A 190 -10.77 10.35 -1.29
N ALA A 191 -10.48 9.39 -0.42
CA ALA A 191 -10.32 9.65 1.01
C ALA A 191 -9.16 10.60 1.32
N ASP A 192 -8.04 10.49 0.59
CA ASP A 192 -6.90 11.39 0.81
C ASP A 192 -7.26 12.81 0.34
N ARG A 193 -7.87 12.94 -0.86
CA ARG A 193 -8.33 14.24 -1.41
C ARG A 193 -9.33 14.96 -0.52
N ASN A 194 -10.31 14.23 0.00
CA ASN A 194 -11.46 14.85 0.66
C ASN A 194 -11.22 15.12 2.16
N THR A 195 -10.19 14.52 2.78
CA THR A 195 -10.04 14.57 4.25
C THR A 195 -8.64 14.87 4.77
N LYS A 196 -7.57 14.51 4.05
CA LYS A 196 -6.20 14.59 4.59
C LYS A 196 -5.39 15.77 4.08
N PHE A 197 -5.71 16.23 2.88
CA PHE A 197 -5.01 17.29 2.19
C PHE A 197 -6.00 18.41 1.93
N GLN A 198 -5.81 19.54 2.61
CA GLN A 198 -6.66 20.71 2.51
C GLN A 198 -5.76 21.93 2.48
N GLN A 199 -6.15 22.93 1.69
CA GLN A 199 -5.52 24.24 1.78
C GLN A 199 -5.61 24.81 3.20
N PRO A 200 -4.72 25.74 3.58
CA PRO A 200 -4.76 26.38 4.89
C PRO A 200 -6.13 26.99 5.23
N ASP A 201 -6.53 26.97 6.50
CA ASP A 201 -7.88 27.41 6.92
C ASP A 201 -8.24 28.86 6.50
N ASP A 202 -7.25 29.76 6.39
CA ASP A 202 -7.42 31.15 5.91
C ASP A 202 -6.95 31.34 4.45
N PHE A 203 -7.05 30.29 3.62
CA PHE A 203 -6.77 30.37 2.18
C PHE A 203 -8.04 30.72 1.42
N ASP A 204 -7.99 31.84 0.67
CA ASP A 204 -9.09 32.32 -0.16
C ASP A 204 -8.62 32.58 -1.59
N TYR A 205 -9.50 32.37 -2.56
CA TYR A 205 -9.25 32.74 -3.95
C TYR A 205 -10.53 33.15 -4.68
N ALA A 206 -10.39 33.93 -5.75
CA ALA A 206 -11.47 34.33 -6.63
C ALA A 206 -11.00 34.38 -8.09
N ILE A 207 -11.88 33.97 -9.01
CA ILE A 207 -11.64 34.13 -10.45
C ILE A 207 -12.05 35.53 -10.86
N VAL A 208 -11.16 36.19 -11.60
CA VAL A 208 -11.26 37.59 -11.96
C VAL A 208 -11.90 37.75 -13.34
N SER A 209 -12.71 38.78 -13.49
CA SER A 209 -13.31 39.10 -14.79
C SER A 209 -12.26 39.55 -15.81
N THR A 210 -12.56 39.41 -17.10
CA THR A 210 -11.65 39.85 -18.17
C THR A 210 -11.36 41.35 -18.17
N ALA A 211 -12.17 42.17 -17.49
CA ALA A 211 -11.97 43.61 -17.40
C ALA A 211 -10.80 44.01 -16.48
N ASP A 212 -10.54 43.19 -15.45
CA ASP A 212 -9.52 43.47 -14.43
C ASP A 212 -8.25 42.63 -14.64
N SER A 213 -8.20 41.83 -15.72
CA SER A 213 -7.07 40.94 -16.06
C SER A 213 -5.72 41.67 -16.09
N VAL A 214 -5.67 42.86 -16.66
CA VAL A 214 -4.45 43.69 -16.75
C VAL A 214 -3.94 44.10 -15.37
N GLN A 215 -4.86 44.38 -14.43
CA GLN A 215 -4.47 44.75 -13.07
C GLN A 215 -3.92 43.53 -12.33
N VAL A 216 -4.51 42.35 -12.52
CA VAL A 216 -4.02 41.09 -11.93
C VAL A 216 -2.66 40.70 -12.49
N GLU A 217 -2.48 40.80 -13.81
CA GLU A 217 -1.22 40.50 -14.49
C GLU A 217 -0.06 41.33 -13.91
N SER A 218 -0.32 42.60 -13.60
CA SER A 218 0.68 43.50 -13.00
C SER A 218 1.10 43.11 -11.57
N CYS A 219 0.31 42.27 -10.88
CA CYS A 219 0.56 41.86 -9.49
C CYS A 219 0.70 40.34 -9.31
N ILE A 220 1.14 39.61 -10.34
CA ILE A 220 1.48 38.18 -10.22
C ILE A 220 2.70 37.99 -9.30
N ASP A 221 3.77 38.75 -9.52
CA ASP A 221 5.02 38.62 -8.74
C ASP A 221 5.05 39.50 -7.48
N SER A 222 4.08 40.39 -7.32
CA SER A 222 4.00 41.36 -6.22
C SER A 222 2.69 41.24 -5.45
N ILE A 223 2.50 42.09 -4.44
CA ILE A 223 1.22 42.17 -3.71
C ILE A 223 0.28 43.08 -4.52
N CYS A 224 -0.94 42.61 -4.77
CA CYS A 224 -1.96 43.40 -5.46
C CYS A 224 -2.46 44.56 -4.60
N ASP A 225 -3.06 45.57 -5.24
CA ASP A 225 -3.70 46.67 -4.52
C ASP A 225 -4.85 46.16 -3.65
N ASP A 226 -4.95 46.67 -2.43
CA ASP A 226 -5.94 46.19 -1.46
C ASP A 226 -7.37 46.43 -1.96
N SER A 227 -7.59 47.50 -2.72
CA SER A 227 -8.90 47.78 -3.33
C SER A 227 -9.33 46.71 -4.33
N LEU A 228 -8.37 46.16 -5.11
CA LEU A 228 -8.62 45.08 -6.05
C LEU A 228 -8.94 43.78 -5.31
N CYS A 229 -8.21 43.47 -4.24
CA CYS A 229 -8.50 42.31 -3.40
C CYS A 229 -9.92 42.38 -2.81
N GLU A 230 -10.28 43.53 -2.23
CA GLU A 230 -11.57 43.75 -1.57
C GLU A 230 -12.74 43.68 -2.54
N ASN A 231 -12.58 44.16 -3.78
CA ASN A 231 -13.60 44.05 -4.83
C ASN A 231 -14.01 42.60 -5.12
N TYR A 232 -13.08 41.67 -4.97
CA TYR A 232 -13.30 40.23 -5.17
C TYR A 232 -13.55 39.47 -3.87
N GLY A 233 -13.70 40.17 -2.73
CA GLY A 233 -13.99 39.58 -1.42
C GLY A 233 -12.77 38.99 -0.71
N LEU A 234 -11.55 39.30 -1.16
CA LEU A 234 -10.31 38.89 -0.50
C LEU A 234 -9.80 39.99 0.44
N SER A 235 -9.19 39.58 1.55
CA SER A 235 -8.52 40.51 2.46
C SER A 235 -7.19 41.05 1.88
N SER A 236 -6.70 42.18 2.41
CA SER A 236 -5.46 42.89 2.01
C SER A 236 -4.18 42.04 1.90
N GLY A 237 -3.45 42.10 0.78
CA GLY A 237 -2.25 41.26 0.57
C GLY A 237 -2.46 40.03 -0.31
N CYS A 238 -3.48 40.06 -1.18
CA CYS A 238 -3.67 39.03 -2.21
C CYS A 238 -2.61 39.14 -3.33
N ARG A 239 -2.47 38.08 -4.12
CA ARG A 239 -1.55 38.00 -5.27
C ARG A 239 -2.30 37.53 -6.52
N GLY A 240 -1.81 37.94 -7.68
CA GLY A 240 -2.32 37.51 -8.97
C GLY A 240 -1.78 36.14 -9.39
N TYR A 241 -2.56 35.45 -10.21
CA TYR A 241 -2.18 34.19 -10.84
C TYR A 241 -2.82 34.10 -12.22
N GLU A 242 -2.05 33.69 -13.23
CA GLU A 242 -2.56 33.33 -14.55
C GLU A 242 -2.73 31.81 -14.62
N CYS A 243 -3.93 31.38 -14.97
CA CYS A 243 -4.29 29.98 -15.04
C CYS A 243 -3.66 29.30 -16.26
N ILE A 244 -3.02 28.17 -16.02
CA ILE A 244 -2.24 27.44 -17.03
C ILE A 244 -3.13 26.36 -17.69
N GLY A 245 -4.08 25.78 -16.96
CA GLY A 245 -5.09 24.90 -17.55
C GLY A 245 -5.71 23.87 -16.61
N GLU A 246 -6.72 23.16 -17.13
CA GLU A 246 -7.65 22.32 -16.36
C GLU A 246 -6.96 21.25 -15.48
N ASP A 247 -5.99 20.51 -16.02
CA ASP A 247 -5.28 19.47 -15.25
C ASP A 247 -4.33 20.05 -14.20
N PHE A 248 -3.68 21.19 -14.47
CA PHE A 248 -2.73 21.84 -13.56
C PHE A 248 -3.44 22.57 -12.41
N ASP A 249 -4.52 23.28 -12.74
CA ASP A 249 -5.31 24.12 -11.82
C ASP A 249 -6.49 23.39 -11.19
N ALA A 250 -6.58 22.09 -11.44
CA ALA A 250 -7.59 21.23 -10.86
C ALA A 250 -9.02 21.74 -11.09
N ASP A 251 -9.35 22.15 -12.33
CA ASP A 251 -10.65 22.71 -12.73
C ASP A 251 -11.10 23.93 -11.90
N LYS A 252 -10.22 24.53 -11.08
CA LYS A 252 -10.53 25.75 -10.32
C LYS A 252 -10.61 26.97 -11.23
N CYS A 253 -9.94 26.92 -12.38
CA CYS A 253 -10.00 27.92 -13.45
C CYS A 253 -9.60 27.33 -14.81
N THR A 254 -9.90 28.07 -15.87
CA THR A 254 -9.60 27.74 -17.27
C THR A 254 -8.29 28.37 -17.70
N ALA A 255 -7.57 27.75 -18.64
CA ALA A 255 -6.34 28.32 -19.20
C ALA A 255 -6.58 29.74 -19.75
N GLY A 256 -5.73 30.69 -19.36
CA GLY A 256 -5.82 32.10 -19.75
C GLY A 256 -6.77 32.96 -18.91
N GLU A 257 -7.48 32.38 -17.94
CA GLU A 257 -8.18 33.16 -16.91
C GLU A 257 -7.19 33.67 -15.85
N PHE A 258 -7.58 34.73 -15.16
CA PHE A 258 -6.81 35.29 -14.05
C PHE A 258 -7.52 35.03 -12.73
N ALA A 259 -6.75 34.76 -11.69
CA ALA A 259 -7.24 34.56 -10.34
C ALA A 259 -6.48 35.43 -9.34
N LEU A 260 -7.19 35.86 -8.31
CA LEU A 260 -6.58 36.41 -7.10
C LEU A 260 -6.61 35.33 -6.03
N TYR A 261 -5.51 35.19 -5.30
CA TYR A 261 -5.43 34.26 -4.18
C TYR A 261 -4.70 34.89 -3.00
N ARG A 262 -5.01 34.40 -1.81
CA ARG A 262 -4.40 34.84 -0.56
C ARG A 262 -4.12 33.62 0.29
N TYR A 263 -2.85 33.45 0.65
CA TYR A 263 -2.47 32.54 1.73
C TYR A 263 -2.44 33.27 3.08
N PRO A 264 -2.63 32.54 4.20
CA PRO A 264 -2.54 33.12 5.53
C PRO A 264 -1.22 33.88 5.74
N SER A 265 -1.32 35.04 6.37
CA SER A 265 -0.17 35.89 6.67
C SER A 265 0.77 35.22 7.67
N GLY A 266 2.07 35.42 7.46
CA GLY A 266 3.14 34.88 8.30
C GLY A 266 4.42 34.64 7.51
N SER A 267 5.49 34.31 8.24
CA SER A 267 6.77 33.89 7.65
C SER A 267 6.67 32.42 7.25
N TYR A 268 5.85 32.13 6.23
CA TYR A 268 5.68 30.79 5.66
C TYR A 268 6.15 30.73 4.22
N GLN A 269 6.76 29.59 3.86
CA GLN A 269 7.00 29.23 2.47
C GLN A 269 6.10 28.05 2.12
N TYR A 270 5.20 28.28 1.16
CA TYR A 270 4.19 27.33 0.74
C TYR A 270 4.66 26.41 -0.38
N LEU A 271 4.00 25.26 -0.53
CA LEU A 271 4.40 24.22 -1.49
C LEU A 271 4.55 24.75 -2.93
N TYR A 272 3.62 25.59 -3.39
CA TYR A 272 3.64 26.16 -4.74
C TYR A 272 4.86 27.05 -5.00
N GLN A 273 5.41 27.69 -3.96
CA GLN A 273 6.61 28.51 -4.07
C GLN A 273 7.87 27.64 -4.22
N THR A 274 7.86 26.46 -3.59
CA THR A 274 8.96 25.48 -3.71
C THR A 274 8.90 24.73 -5.05
N PHE A 275 7.69 24.44 -5.55
CA PHE A 275 7.48 23.67 -6.77
C PHE A 275 6.51 24.34 -7.77
N PRO A 276 6.83 25.56 -8.27
CA PRO A 276 5.89 26.35 -9.07
C PRO A 276 5.53 25.73 -10.42
N ARG A 277 6.35 24.79 -10.92
CA ARG A 277 6.14 24.11 -12.21
C ARG A 277 5.18 22.93 -12.15
N ILE A 278 4.83 22.45 -10.96
CA ILE A 278 3.93 21.29 -10.76
C ILE A 278 2.78 21.58 -9.81
N ILE A 279 2.87 22.65 -9.01
CA ILE A 279 1.86 23.01 -8.02
C ILE A 279 1.35 24.42 -8.31
N SER A 280 0.08 24.52 -8.70
CA SER A 280 -0.65 25.79 -8.77
C SER A 280 -0.87 26.36 -7.37
N PRO A 281 -0.77 27.69 -7.16
CA PRO A 281 -1.13 28.32 -5.89
C PRO A 281 -2.58 28.09 -5.50
N LEU A 282 -3.50 27.91 -6.47
CA LEU A 282 -4.92 27.66 -6.21
C LEU A 282 -5.14 26.27 -5.60
N VAL A 283 -4.31 25.31 -5.99
CA VAL A 283 -4.46 23.89 -5.65
C VAL A 283 -3.58 23.50 -4.46
N GLY A 284 -2.34 23.98 -4.42
CA GLY A 284 -1.43 23.78 -3.29
C GLY A 284 -1.26 22.30 -2.91
N VAL A 285 -1.51 21.98 -1.63
CA VAL A 285 -1.38 20.61 -1.11
C VAL A 285 -2.49 19.66 -1.58
N GLU A 286 -3.55 20.17 -2.19
CA GLU A 286 -4.64 19.36 -2.75
C GLU A 286 -4.26 18.74 -4.10
N ASN A 287 -3.11 19.11 -4.66
CA ASN A 287 -2.64 18.62 -5.94
C ASN A 287 -2.44 17.09 -5.90
N GLU A 288 -3.03 16.38 -6.86
CA GLU A 288 -3.05 14.92 -6.79
C GLU A 288 -1.67 14.27 -6.96
N HIS A 289 -0.77 14.87 -7.72
CA HIS A 289 0.62 14.39 -7.84
C HIS A 289 1.35 14.49 -6.50
N PHE A 290 1.13 15.57 -5.76
CA PHE A 290 1.62 15.73 -4.41
C PHE A 290 1.03 14.68 -3.46
N ILE A 291 -0.29 14.45 -3.50
CA ILE A 291 -0.96 13.43 -2.68
C ILE A 291 -0.41 12.03 -2.96
N VAL A 292 -0.22 11.68 -4.25
CA VAL A 292 0.37 10.41 -4.67
C VAL A 292 1.82 10.28 -4.15
N TRP A 293 2.59 11.37 -4.18
CA TRP A 293 3.95 11.38 -3.65
C TRP A 293 3.99 11.10 -2.14
N MET A 294 3.15 11.79 -1.37
CA MET A 294 3.08 11.72 0.10
C MET A 294 2.74 10.33 0.64
N ARG A 295 2.19 9.42 -0.18
CA ARG A 295 2.03 8.00 0.20
C ARG A 295 3.34 7.23 0.07
N THR A 296 4.14 7.19 1.13
CA THR A 296 5.45 6.51 1.13
C THR A 296 5.42 5.09 0.54
N ALA A 297 6.34 4.81 -0.38
CA ALA A 297 6.55 3.47 -0.92
C ALA A 297 7.25 2.56 0.10
N ALA A 298 6.88 1.27 0.12
CA ALA A 298 7.47 0.27 1.01
C ALA A 298 8.86 -0.22 0.56
N LEU A 299 9.18 -0.09 -0.73
CA LEU A 299 10.41 -0.56 -1.35
C LEU A 299 11.16 0.61 -2.02
N PRO A 300 12.50 0.52 -2.17
CA PRO A 300 13.29 1.57 -2.81
C PRO A 300 13.13 1.66 -4.34
N HIS A 301 12.53 0.63 -4.93
CA HIS A 301 12.12 0.60 -6.31
C HIS A 301 10.60 0.58 -6.37
N PHE A 302 10.00 1.66 -6.83
CA PHE A 302 8.56 1.85 -6.75
C PHE A 302 8.01 2.62 -7.95
N ARG A 303 6.70 2.49 -8.15
CA ARG A 303 5.93 3.23 -9.14
C ARG A 303 4.94 4.16 -8.45
N LYS A 304 4.65 5.27 -9.08
CA LYS A 304 3.63 6.23 -8.66
C LYS A 304 2.80 6.60 -9.87
N LEU A 305 1.48 6.65 -9.67
CA LEU A 305 0.56 6.98 -10.75
C LEU A 305 0.73 8.47 -11.10
N TYR A 306 0.83 8.76 -12.39
CA TYR A 306 0.94 10.12 -12.91
C TYR A 306 -0.31 10.51 -13.70
N GLY A 307 -0.82 9.62 -14.54
CA GLY A 307 -2.02 9.90 -15.34
C GLY A 307 -2.72 8.64 -15.82
N ARG A 308 -3.88 8.83 -16.46
CA ARG A 308 -4.67 7.77 -17.08
C ARG A 308 -5.08 8.16 -18.50
N ILE A 309 -5.03 7.20 -19.41
CA ILE A 309 -5.51 7.32 -20.79
C ILE A 309 -6.77 6.45 -20.89
N THR A 310 -7.86 7.06 -21.33
CA THR A 310 -9.19 6.43 -21.43
C THR A 310 -9.47 5.77 -22.77
N ASP A 311 -8.59 6.01 -23.74
CA ASP A 311 -8.71 5.48 -25.10
C ASP A 311 -7.81 4.26 -25.34
N THR A 312 -8.16 3.48 -26.35
CA THR A 312 -7.41 2.26 -26.69
C THR A 312 -6.12 2.59 -27.41
N ILE A 313 -5.01 1.98 -26.98
CA ILE A 313 -3.72 2.05 -27.67
C ILE A 313 -3.55 0.79 -28.53
N HIS A 314 -3.26 0.97 -29.81
CA HIS A 314 -3.06 -0.12 -30.75
C HIS A 314 -1.67 -0.74 -30.63
N GLN A 315 -1.54 -1.99 -31.08
CA GLN A 315 -0.26 -2.67 -31.10
C GLN A 315 0.76 -1.92 -31.99
N HIS A 316 1.99 -1.78 -31.50
CA HIS A 316 3.09 -1.05 -32.14
C HIS A 316 2.87 0.46 -32.31
N GLN A 317 1.78 1.02 -31.77
CA GLN A 317 1.60 2.46 -31.70
C GLN A 317 2.64 3.06 -30.76
N THR A 318 3.26 4.16 -31.19
CA THR A 318 4.25 4.90 -30.41
C THR A 318 3.56 6.08 -29.74
N LEU A 319 3.74 6.19 -28.43
CA LEU A 319 3.37 7.37 -27.66
C LEU A 319 4.61 8.24 -27.50
N THR A 320 4.46 9.53 -27.76
CA THR A 320 5.53 10.51 -27.62
C THR A 320 5.18 11.42 -26.44
N PHE A 321 6.08 11.48 -25.46
CA PHE A 321 5.94 12.36 -24.30
C PHE A 321 7.03 13.44 -24.35
N ASN A 322 6.61 14.68 -24.18
CA ASN A 322 7.52 15.77 -23.83
C ASN A 322 7.77 15.73 -22.31
N VAL A 323 9.03 15.63 -21.92
CA VAL A 323 9.44 15.52 -20.52
C VAL A 323 10.22 16.75 -20.14
N SER A 324 9.72 17.51 -19.17
CA SER A 324 10.50 18.53 -18.48
C SER A 324 11.14 17.89 -17.26
N ALA A 325 12.40 17.46 -17.42
CA ALA A 325 13.16 16.78 -16.40
C ALA A 325 13.87 17.79 -15.47
N SER A 326 13.68 17.62 -14.18
CA SER A 326 14.28 18.46 -13.12
C SER A 326 14.56 17.69 -11.82
N PHE A 327 14.03 16.48 -11.69
CA PHE A 327 14.28 15.62 -10.55
C PHE A 327 15.69 15.03 -10.64
N TYR A 328 16.55 15.43 -9.71
CA TYR A 328 17.94 15.01 -9.64
C TYR A 328 18.09 13.64 -8.97
N SER A 329 18.47 12.61 -9.74
CA SER A 329 18.65 11.24 -9.23
C SER A 329 20.10 10.74 -9.19
N HIS A 330 21.04 11.47 -9.80
CA HIS A 330 22.40 10.98 -10.05
C HIS A 330 23.21 10.72 -8.76
N LYS A 331 23.14 11.61 -7.75
CA LYS A 331 23.94 11.50 -6.51
C LYS A 331 23.64 10.26 -5.67
N PHE A 332 22.40 9.79 -5.70
CA PHE A 332 22.01 8.56 -5.01
C PHE A 332 21.95 7.36 -5.97
N GLY A 333 22.46 7.47 -7.20
CA GLY A 333 22.45 6.37 -8.17
C GLY A 333 21.04 5.91 -8.58
N GLY A 334 20.05 6.78 -8.44
CA GLY A 334 18.66 6.48 -8.78
C GLY A 334 18.41 6.55 -10.28
N LYS A 335 17.54 5.66 -10.75
CA LYS A 335 17.10 5.57 -12.15
C LYS A 335 15.64 5.99 -12.27
N LYS A 336 15.28 6.50 -13.45
CA LYS A 336 13.95 7.03 -13.74
C LYS A 336 13.40 6.36 -14.99
N TRP A 337 12.16 5.85 -14.92
CA TRP A 337 11.45 5.33 -16.09
C TRP A 337 10.05 5.91 -16.16
N LEU A 338 9.58 6.15 -17.39
CA LEU A 338 8.17 6.33 -17.67
C LEU A 338 7.58 4.97 -18.08
N VAL A 339 6.45 4.62 -17.49
CA VAL A 339 5.80 3.31 -17.63
C VAL A 339 4.36 3.49 -18.04
N ILE A 340 3.92 2.78 -19.07
CA ILE A 340 2.49 2.62 -19.39
C ILE A 340 2.06 1.19 -19.10
N SER A 341 0.91 1.01 -18.45
CA SER A 341 0.41 -0.33 -18.09
C SER A 341 -1.11 -0.40 -18.08
N THR A 342 -1.68 -1.49 -18.58
CA THR A 342 -3.12 -1.78 -18.45
C THR A 342 -3.47 -2.24 -17.03
N ALA A 343 -4.69 -1.96 -16.59
CA ALA A 343 -5.22 -2.57 -15.37
C ALA A 343 -5.30 -4.11 -15.48
N SER A 344 -4.92 -4.81 -14.41
CA SER A 344 -5.31 -6.22 -14.20
C SER A 344 -6.69 -6.24 -13.54
N LYS A 345 -7.51 -7.27 -13.79
CA LYS A 345 -8.85 -7.36 -13.17
C LYS A 345 -8.77 -7.50 -11.65
N ILE A 346 -7.69 -8.10 -11.17
CA ILE A 346 -7.44 -8.38 -9.76
C ILE A 346 -6.57 -7.25 -9.12
N GLY A 347 -6.09 -6.30 -9.91
CA GLY A 347 -5.27 -5.18 -9.44
C GLY A 347 -3.80 -5.54 -9.13
N ALA A 348 -3.37 -6.77 -9.43
CA ALA A 348 -2.01 -7.25 -9.14
C ALA A 348 -0.94 -6.72 -10.12
N GLY A 349 -1.38 -6.08 -11.21
CA GLY A 349 -0.50 -5.63 -12.30
C GLY A 349 0.18 -6.82 -13.00
N GLN A 350 1.32 -6.56 -13.65
CA GLN A 350 2.10 -7.59 -14.34
C GLN A 350 2.98 -8.37 -13.35
N ASN A 351 2.37 -9.02 -12.35
CA ASN A 351 3.10 -9.80 -11.35
C ASN A 351 2.45 -11.18 -11.12
N PRO A 352 3.02 -12.26 -11.67
CA PRO A 352 2.46 -13.61 -11.53
C PRO A 352 2.81 -14.29 -10.19
N PHE A 353 3.60 -13.65 -9.31
CA PHE A 353 4.12 -14.29 -8.09
C PHE A 353 3.03 -14.91 -7.22
N LEU A 354 1.94 -14.17 -6.95
CA LEU A 354 0.85 -14.66 -6.12
C LEU A 354 0.19 -15.90 -6.72
N GLY A 355 -0.05 -15.90 -8.03
CA GLY A 355 -0.60 -17.06 -8.73
C GLY A 355 0.35 -18.26 -8.72
N ILE A 356 1.66 -18.03 -8.90
CA ILE A 356 2.69 -19.09 -8.81
C ILE A 356 2.75 -19.67 -7.39
N ALA A 357 2.66 -18.84 -6.35
CA ALA A 357 2.63 -19.29 -4.97
C ALA A 357 1.41 -20.17 -4.67
N TYR A 358 0.23 -19.78 -5.17
CA TYR A 358 -0.99 -20.59 -5.07
C TYR A 358 -0.89 -21.92 -5.81
N LEU A 359 -0.31 -21.93 -7.02
CA LEU A 359 -0.04 -23.16 -7.76
C LEU A 359 0.94 -24.08 -7.02
N GLY A 360 1.99 -23.52 -6.43
CA GLY A 360 2.97 -24.26 -5.63
C GLY A 360 2.33 -24.90 -4.40
N LEU A 361 1.60 -24.12 -3.61
CA LEU A 361 0.88 -24.61 -2.42
C LEU A 361 -0.17 -25.67 -2.81
N GLY A 362 -0.97 -25.40 -3.84
CA GLY A 362 -1.99 -26.33 -4.31
C GLY A 362 -1.40 -27.65 -4.78
N SER A 363 -0.27 -27.61 -5.50
CA SER A 363 0.45 -28.80 -5.95
C SER A 363 0.98 -29.63 -4.77
N ILE A 364 1.54 -28.98 -3.75
CA ILE A 364 2.00 -29.66 -2.53
C ILE A 364 0.81 -30.34 -1.81
N CYS A 365 -0.33 -29.66 -1.67
CA CYS A 365 -1.54 -30.24 -1.06
C CYS A 365 -2.05 -31.45 -1.84
N LEU A 366 -2.08 -31.41 -3.17
CA LEU A 366 -2.51 -32.53 -4.01
C LEU A 366 -1.56 -33.73 -3.92
N VAL A 367 -0.25 -33.49 -3.92
CA VAL A 367 0.76 -34.55 -3.74
C VAL A 367 0.59 -35.20 -2.37
N LEU A 368 0.46 -34.42 -1.29
CA LEU A 368 0.22 -34.95 0.05
C LEU A 368 -1.10 -35.73 0.13
N SER A 369 -2.17 -35.23 -0.48
CA SER A 369 -3.46 -35.92 -0.58
C SER A 369 -3.31 -37.28 -1.27
N ALA A 370 -2.61 -37.33 -2.40
CA ALA A 370 -2.35 -38.58 -3.13
C ALA A 370 -1.48 -39.54 -2.31
N CYS A 371 -0.42 -39.06 -1.66
CA CYS A 371 0.40 -39.87 -0.78
C CYS A 371 -0.42 -40.47 0.37
N PHE A 372 -1.23 -39.68 1.08
CA PHE A 372 -2.10 -40.19 2.15
C PHE A 372 -3.13 -41.20 1.63
N ALA A 373 -3.69 -40.99 0.44
CA ALA A 373 -4.61 -41.95 -0.17
C ALA A 373 -3.92 -43.28 -0.50
N ILE A 374 -2.70 -43.23 -1.07
CA ILE A 374 -1.89 -44.42 -1.35
C ILE A 374 -1.53 -45.13 -0.05
N PHE A 375 -1.03 -44.42 0.97
CA PHE A 375 -0.69 -45.00 2.26
C PHE A 375 -1.91 -45.63 2.96
N GLN A 376 -3.08 -44.99 2.90
CA GLN A 376 -4.30 -45.56 3.46
C GLN A 376 -4.77 -46.80 2.69
N HIS A 377 -4.56 -46.85 1.38
CA HIS A 377 -4.88 -48.02 0.56
C HIS A 377 -3.90 -49.18 0.79
N LEU A 378 -2.61 -48.91 0.95
CA LEU A 378 -1.58 -49.93 1.19
C LEU A 378 -1.55 -50.42 2.65
N HIS A 379 -1.81 -49.52 3.61
CA HIS A 379 -1.75 -49.77 5.05
C HIS A 379 -2.96 -49.19 5.77
N PRO A 380 -4.17 -49.77 5.59
CA PRO A 380 -5.39 -49.24 6.18
C PRO A 380 -5.33 -49.30 7.71
N ARG A 381 -5.38 -48.13 8.36
CA ARG A 381 -5.57 -48.05 9.81
C ARG A 381 -7.06 -48.10 10.13
N TYR A 382 -7.46 -49.12 10.89
CA TYR A 382 -8.80 -49.20 11.47
C TYR A 382 -8.88 -48.29 12.70
N MET A 383 -9.77 -47.30 12.65
CA MET A 383 -10.03 -46.40 13.77
C MET A 383 -10.73 -47.17 14.90
N GLY A 384 -10.25 -47.02 16.13
CA GLY A 384 -10.85 -47.67 17.31
C GLY A 384 -10.44 -49.13 17.53
N ASN A 385 -9.40 -49.64 16.86
CA ASN A 385 -8.91 -50.99 17.12
C ASN A 385 -8.25 -51.09 18.51
N GLU A 386 -8.95 -51.72 19.44
CA GLU A 386 -8.48 -51.93 20.81
C GLU A 386 -7.22 -52.79 20.89
N SER A 387 -6.80 -53.50 19.84
CA SER A 387 -5.60 -54.36 19.88
C SER A 387 -4.33 -53.60 20.30
N GLN A 388 -4.16 -52.35 19.86
CA GLN A 388 -3.02 -51.53 20.27
C GLN A 388 -3.14 -51.08 21.74
N ALA A 389 -4.34 -50.66 22.15
CA ALA A 389 -4.62 -50.28 23.54
C ALA A 389 -4.48 -51.48 24.50
N ASN A 390 -4.95 -52.65 24.10
CA ASN A 390 -4.87 -53.92 24.82
C ASN A 390 -3.42 -54.44 24.88
N THR A 391 -2.62 -54.21 23.84
CA THR A 391 -1.18 -54.53 23.85
C THR A 391 -0.42 -53.62 24.81
N ALA A 392 -0.70 -52.32 24.80
CA ALA A 392 -0.14 -51.36 25.75
C ALA A 392 -0.58 -51.67 27.20
N LEU A 393 -1.85 -52.00 27.43
CA LEU A 393 -2.37 -52.44 28.73
C LEU A 393 -1.71 -53.73 29.22
N ARG A 394 -1.44 -54.69 28.32
CA ARG A 394 -0.72 -55.93 28.65
C ARG A 394 0.73 -55.66 29.05
N GLN A 395 1.44 -54.77 28.35
CA GLN A 395 2.78 -54.33 28.76
C GLN A 395 2.77 -53.65 30.13
N HIS A 396 1.80 -52.78 30.38
CA HIS A 396 1.69 -52.07 31.65
C HIS A 396 1.32 -52.99 32.82
N ARG A 397 0.47 -54.00 32.58
CA ARG A 397 0.16 -55.06 33.57
C ARG A 397 1.37 -55.95 33.86
N SER A 398 2.14 -56.32 32.84
CA SER A 398 3.39 -57.10 32.97
C SER A 398 4.42 -56.40 33.86
N HIS A 399 4.61 -55.09 33.69
CA HIS A 399 5.49 -54.30 34.56
C HIS A 399 4.99 -54.23 36.01
N ARG A 400 3.68 -54.14 36.24
CA ARG A 400 3.09 -54.16 37.60
C ARG A 400 3.22 -55.52 38.28
N THR A 401 3.07 -56.63 37.55
CA THR A 401 3.26 -57.97 38.11
C THR A 401 4.72 -58.23 38.49
N ASN A 402 5.68 -57.77 37.68
CA ASN A 402 7.11 -57.90 37.99
C ASN A 402 7.51 -57.08 39.23
N HIS A 403 6.93 -55.90 39.45
CA HIS A 403 7.13 -55.12 40.68
C HIS A 403 6.50 -55.76 41.93
N ARG A 404 5.42 -56.54 41.78
CA ARG A 404 4.77 -57.21 42.91
C ARG A 404 5.52 -58.48 43.32
N VAL A 405 6.08 -59.22 42.36
CA VAL A 405 6.88 -60.43 42.62
C VAL A 405 8.24 -60.10 43.25
N SER A 406 8.87 -58.97 42.89
CA SER A 406 10.11 -58.52 43.53
C SER A 406 9.93 -58.01 44.97
N SER A 407 8.69 -57.74 45.41
CA SER A 407 8.37 -57.33 46.79
C SER A 407 7.97 -58.49 47.72
N SER A 408 7.85 -59.73 47.21
CA SER A 408 7.32 -60.87 47.97
C SER A 408 8.31 -62.01 48.24
N THR A 409 9.62 -61.83 48.01
CA THR A 409 10.65 -62.78 48.42
C THR A 409 11.27 -62.34 49.77
N PRO A 410 11.05 -63.06 50.88
CA PRO A 410 11.75 -62.80 52.13
C PRO A 410 13.20 -63.29 52.01
N SER A 411 14.15 -62.43 52.35
CA SER A 411 15.57 -62.77 52.45
C SER A 411 15.79 -63.78 53.59
N SER A 412 16.29 -64.98 53.28
CA SER A 412 16.92 -65.86 54.26
C SER A 412 18.38 -66.02 53.91
N SER A 413 19.21 -65.23 54.59
CA SER A 413 20.67 -65.31 54.54
C SER A 413 21.17 -66.41 55.48
N ARG A 414 21.88 -67.40 54.95
CA ARG A 414 22.89 -68.14 55.71
C ARG A 414 24.17 -68.23 54.89
N HIS A 415 25.17 -67.49 55.35
CA HIS A 415 26.56 -67.63 54.93
C HIS A 415 27.15 -68.97 55.40
N PRO A 416 28.02 -69.58 54.59
CA PRO A 416 29.15 -70.35 55.09
C PRO A 416 30.47 -69.56 54.93
N PRO A 417 31.49 -69.90 55.73
CA PRO A 417 32.68 -69.07 55.98
C PRO A 417 33.81 -69.30 54.95
N PRO A 418 34.87 -68.45 54.97
CA PRO A 418 35.86 -68.37 53.91
C PRO A 418 37.09 -69.25 54.19
N THR A 419 37.61 -69.83 53.12
CA THR A 419 38.97 -70.40 52.97
C THR A 419 39.14 -70.59 51.46
N THR A 420 40.23 -70.27 50.79
CA THR A 420 41.54 -69.65 51.07
C THR A 420 42.10 -69.30 49.70
#